data_AF-A0A7K4NKR3-F1
#
_entry.id   AF-A0A7K4NKR3-F1
#
_cell.length_a   1.000
_cell.length_b   1.000
_cell.length_c   1.000
_cell.angle_alpha   90.00
_cell.angle_beta   90.00
_cell.angle_gamma   90.00
#
_symmetry.space_group_name_H-M   'P 1'
#
loop_
_entity.id
_entity.type
_entity.pdbx_description
1 polymer ?
#
loop_
_entity_poly.entity_id
_entity_poly.type
_entity_poly.pdbx_seq_one_letter_code
_entity_poly.pdbx_strand_id
1 'polypeptide(L)'
;MGFTLYFAFILAAINTLTVTYFLAIENYPELMAIFPSFEIYIVIVVSIGCPLLIFIGYGHYKKTKAFSSEMDVMVESNPILRRNLVNVDINLRFNITLIDLLLKLSKDTISEEELSQTKKIQNEVIDLIKNRSLTWESKYDIEYINNKIRKKSDFII
;
A
#
# COMPACT_ATOMS: atom_id res chain seq x y z
N MET A 1 -2.53 0.65 15.88
CA MET A 1 -1.11 1.06 16.04
C MET A 1 -0.88 2.58 15.87
N GLY A 2 -1.92 3.43 15.79
CA GLY A 2 -1.71 4.86 15.50
C GLY A 2 -1.22 5.67 16.69
N PHE A 3 -2.04 5.87 17.73
CA PHE A 3 -1.73 6.83 18.80
C PHE A 3 -0.50 6.45 19.64
N THR A 4 -0.37 5.18 20.04
CA THR A 4 0.73 4.71 20.89
C THR A 4 2.11 4.94 20.27
N LEU A 5 2.23 4.78 18.95
CA LEU A 5 3.49 4.98 18.24
C LEU A 5 3.89 6.46 18.23
N TYR A 6 2.93 7.37 18.07
CA TYR A 6 3.20 8.82 18.16
C TYR A 6 3.68 9.21 19.56
N PHE A 7 3.02 8.72 20.62
CA PHE A 7 3.46 8.99 21.99
C PHE A 7 4.84 8.39 22.28
N ALA A 8 5.08 7.14 21.87
CA ALA A 8 6.37 6.49 22.04
C ALA A 8 7.50 7.25 21.31
N PHE A 9 7.24 7.74 20.09
CA PHE A 9 8.21 8.52 19.32
C PHE A 9 8.55 9.84 20.01
N ILE A 10 7.56 10.59 20.49
CA ILE A 10 7.78 11.86 21.20
C ILE A 10 8.58 11.63 22.49
N LEU A 11 8.17 10.65 23.30
CA LEU A 11 8.86 10.32 24.55
C LEU A 11 10.30 9.86 24.29
N ALA A 12 10.51 9.02 23.29
CA ALA A 12 11.84 8.56 22.90
C ALA A 12 12.71 9.72 22.39
N ALA A 13 12.14 10.64 21.59
CA ALA A 13 12.87 11.81 21.10
C ALA A 13 13.29 12.74 22.25
N ILE A 14 12.37 13.06 23.16
CA ILE A 14 12.68 13.89 24.34
C ILE A 14 13.77 13.23 25.17
N ASN A 15 13.62 11.94 25.51
CA ASN A 15 14.60 11.22 26.30
C ASN A 15 15.97 11.17 25.61
N THR A 16 15.99 10.87 24.30
CA THR A 16 17.23 10.78 23.52
C THR A 16 17.93 12.14 23.46
N LEU A 17 17.21 13.22 23.18
CA LEU A 17 17.78 14.56 23.14
C LEU A 17 18.36 14.96 24.51
N THR A 18 17.60 14.77 25.58
CA THR A 18 18.01 15.10 26.96
C THR A 18 19.22 14.29 27.39
N VAL A 19 19.16 12.96 27.29
CA VAL A 19 20.24 12.07 27.73
C VAL A 19 21.51 12.29 26.92
N THR A 20 21.40 12.44 25.59
CA THR A 20 22.56 12.71 24.73
C THR A 20 23.25 14.01 25.11
N TYR A 21 22.47 15.06 25.41
CA TYR A 21 23.06 16.34 25.76
C TYR A 21 23.77 16.29 27.12
N PHE A 22 23.05 15.94 28.19
CA PHE A 22 23.57 16.03 29.55
C PHE A 22 24.58 14.92 29.89
N LEU A 23 24.48 13.73 29.27
CA LEU A 23 25.45 12.65 29.53
C LEU A 23 26.63 12.65 28.57
N ALA A 24 26.45 13.07 27.30
CA ALA A 24 27.54 13.10 26.34
C ALA A 24 28.00 14.54 26.08
N ILE A 25 27.20 15.35 25.38
CA ILE A 25 27.66 16.65 24.83
C ILE A 25 28.29 17.55 25.89
N GLU A 26 27.64 17.73 27.05
CA GLU A 26 28.13 18.59 28.14
C GLU A 26 29.50 18.15 28.68
N ASN A 27 29.82 16.86 28.58
CA ASN A 27 31.05 16.28 29.11
C ASN A 27 32.23 16.29 28.10
N TYR A 28 32.02 16.70 26.84
CA TYR A 28 33.07 16.78 25.82
C TYR A 28 33.24 18.22 25.30
N PRO A 29 34.37 18.88 25.60
CA PRO A 29 34.60 20.28 25.20
C PRO A 29 34.46 20.55 23.69
N GLU A 30 34.85 19.59 22.85
CA GLU A 30 34.72 19.69 21.39
C GLU A 30 33.25 19.76 20.94
N LEU A 31 32.36 19.01 21.60
CA LEU A 31 30.93 19.03 21.31
C LEU A 31 30.28 20.31 21.83
N MET A 32 30.69 20.78 23.02
CA MET A 32 30.23 22.06 23.58
C MET A 32 30.61 23.28 22.72
N ALA A 33 31.69 23.20 21.94
CA ALA A 33 32.03 24.25 20.98
C ALA A 33 30.99 24.41 19.86
N ILE A 34 30.28 23.33 19.51
CA ILE A 34 29.25 23.29 18.47
C ILE A 34 27.85 23.45 19.10
N PHE A 35 27.65 22.87 20.28
CA PHE A 35 26.38 22.79 21.00
C PHE A 35 26.52 23.37 22.41
N PRO A 36 26.61 24.70 22.55
CA PRO A 36 26.98 25.33 23.82
C PRO A 36 25.85 25.35 24.87
N SER A 37 24.60 25.11 24.47
CA SER A 37 23.46 24.98 25.37
C SER A 37 22.48 23.91 24.89
N PHE A 38 21.66 23.40 25.80
CA PHE A 38 20.66 22.38 25.48
C PHE A 38 19.61 22.88 24.47
N GLU A 39 19.20 24.14 24.60
CA GLU A 39 18.24 24.77 23.69
C GLU A 39 18.81 24.92 22.29
N ILE A 40 20.08 25.33 22.17
CA ILE A 40 20.78 25.47 20.88
C ILE A 40 20.93 24.11 20.22
N TYR A 41 21.30 23.08 20.99
CA TYR A 41 21.35 21.70 20.52
C TYR A 41 19.99 21.23 19.97
N ILE A 42 18.89 21.43 20.72
CA ILE A 42 17.54 21.08 20.26
C ILE A 42 17.22 21.77 18.94
N VAL A 43 17.45 23.08 18.85
CA VAL A 43 17.13 23.85 17.64
C VAL A 43 17.91 23.31 16.43
N ILE A 44 19.21 23.05 16.57
CA ILE A 44 20.04 22.51 15.49
C ILE A 44 19.57 21.10 15.08
N VAL A 45 19.38 20.20 16.05
CA VAL A 45 18.99 18.81 15.75
C VAL A 45 17.58 18.74 15.16
N VAL A 46 16.62 19.50 15.67
CA VAL A 46 15.25 19.52 15.15
C VAL A 46 15.21 20.14 13.75
N SER A 47 15.95 21.23 13.53
CA SER A 47 15.98 21.90 12.22
C SER A 47 16.61 21.05 11.11
N ILE A 48 17.51 20.10 11.43
CA ILE A 48 18.06 19.14 10.47
C ILE A 48 17.22 17.85 10.43
N GLY A 49 16.88 17.33 11.60
CA GLY A 49 16.18 16.06 11.78
C GLY A 49 14.76 16.07 11.22
N CYS A 50 13.99 17.15 11.42
CA CYS A 50 12.63 17.24 10.87
C CYS A 50 12.62 17.21 9.33
N PRO A 51 13.39 18.05 8.60
CA PRO A 51 13.49 17.94 7.15
C PRO A 51 13.94 16.56 6.69
N LEU A 52 14.96 15.97 7.33
CA LEU A 52 15.45 14.64 6.99
C LEU A 52 14.35 13.57 7.13
N LEU A 53 13.61 13.59 8.25
CA LEU A 53 12.49 12.69 8.48
C LEU A 53 11.37 12.89 7.46
N ILE A 54 11.08 14.13 7.07
CA ILE A 54 10.10 14.43 6.00
C ILE A 54 10.57 13.86 4.66
N PHE A 55 11.85 14.02 4.30
CA PHE A 55 12.40 13.47 3.06
C PHE A 55 12.38 11.95 3.04
N ILE A 56 12.83 11.31 4.12
CA ILE A 56 12.80 9.84 4.26
C ILE A 56 11.35 9.35 4.22
N GLY A 57 10.46 10.00 4.98
CA GLY A 57 9.03 9.69 5.02
C GLY A 57 8.37 9.84 3.65
N TYR A 58 8.69 10.90 2.91
CA TYR A 58 8.21 11.12 1.55
C TYR A 58 8.74 10.06 0.58
N GLY A 59 10.02 9.70 0.70
CA GLY A 59 10.62 8.59 -0.05
C GLY A 59 9.90 7.27 0.20
N HIS A 60 9.64 6.92 1.46
CA HIS A 60 8.84 5.75 1.81
C HIS A 60 7.40 5.84 1.27
N TYR A 61 6.75 7.00 1.41
CA TYR A 61 5.36 7.22 1.00
C TYR A 61 5.13 7.06 -0.50
N LYS A 62 6.12 7.40 -1.34
CA LYS A 62 6.02 7.24 -2.80
C LYS A 62 6.03 5.78 -3.28
N LYS A 63 5.82 4.81 -2.37
CA LYS A 63 5.84 3.37 -2.63
C LYS A 63 7.14 2.96 -3.32
N THR A 64 8.29 3.30 -2.74
CA THR A 64 9.57 2.82 -3.25
C THR A 64 9.59 1.29 -3.36
N LYS A 65 10.56 0.73 -4.08
CA LYS A 65 10.75 -0.74 -4.17
C LYS A 65 10.71 -1.41 -2.79
N ALA A 66 11.19 -0.74 -1.75
CA ALA A 66 11.11 -1.19 -0.36
C ALA A 66 9.67 -1.47 0.13
N PHE A 67 8.70 -0.61 -0.21
CA PHE A 67 7.29 -0.83 0.14
C PHE A 67 6.72 -2.07 -0.58
N SER A 68 7.07 -2.28 -1.85
CA SER A 68 6.66 -3.50 -2.57
C SER A 68 7.21 -4.74 -1.87
N SER A 69 8.50 -4.74 -1.54
CA SER A 69 9.14 -5.86 -0.85
C SER A 69 8.53 -6.13 0.54
N GLU A 70 8.13 -5.09 1.28
CA GLU A 70 7.41 -5.25 2.55
C GLU A 70 6.06 -5.93 2.36
N MET A 71 5.31 -5.56 1.30
CA MET A 71 4.04 -6.21 0.98
C MET A 71 4.23 -7.66 0.53
N ASP A 72 5.26 -7.94 -0.26
CA ASP A 72 5.60 -9.30 -0.67
C ASP A 72 5.93 -10.16 0.57
N VAL A 73 6.76 -9.65 1.48
CA VAL A 73 7.05 -10.30 2.77
C VAL A 73 5.79 -10.49 3.60
N MET A 74 4.88 -9.52 3.64
CA MET A 74 3.61 -9.65 4.35
C MET A 74 2.76 -10.81 3.77
N VAL A 75 2.70 -10.95 2.45
CA VAL A 75 1.97 -12.05 1.79
C VAL A 75 2.64 -13.40 2.03
N GLU A 76 3.97 -13.45 1.99
CA GLU A 76 4.73 -14.69 2.22
C GLU A 76 4.69 -15.14 3.68
N SER A 77 4.86 -14.21 4.62
CA SER A 77 4.89 -14.51 6.05
C SER A 77 3.52 -14.79 6.65
N ASN A 78 2.44 -14.23 6.06
CA ASN A 78 1.08 -14.40 6.59
C ASN A 78 0.30 -15.49 5.82
N PRO A 79 0.09 -16.69 6.40
CA PRO A 79 -0.61 -17.78 5.74
C PRO A 79 -2.09 -17.50 5.49
N ILE A 80 -2.74 -16.67 6.33
CA ILE A 80 -4.14 -16.30 6.17
C ILE A 80 -4.29 -15.35 4.98
N LEU A 81 -3.41 -14.34 4.88
CA LEU A 81 -3.41 -13.41 3.76
C LEU A 81 -3.18 -14.14 2.43
N ARG A 82 -2.19 -15.04 2.40
CA ARG A 82 -1.93 -15.88 1.22
C ARG A 82 -3.14 -16.75 0.84
N ARG A 83 -3.78 -17.40 1.82
CA ARG A 83 -4.98 -18.21 1.56
C ARG A 83 -6.12 -17.36 1.02
N ASN A 84 -6.32 -16.14 1.52
CA ASN A 84 -7.34 -15.24 0.99
C ASN A 84 -7.06 -14.83 -0.46
N LEU A 85 -5.80 -14.50 -0.81
CA LEU A 85 -5.43 -14.18 -2.19
C LEU A 85 -5.72 -15.34 -3.15
N VAL A 86 -5.35 -16.56 -2.76
CA VAL A 86 -5.62 -17.77 -3.55
C VAL A 86 -7.14 -18.04 -3.66
N ASN A 87 -7.87 -17.92 -2.56
CA ASN A 87 -9.32 -18.12 -2.56
C ASN A 87 -10.04 -17.15 -3.49
N VAL A 88 -9.60 -15.89 -3.55
CA VAL A 88 -10.16 -14.89 -4.48
C VAL A 88 -9.90 -15.27 -5.94
N ASP A 89 -8.69 -15.71 -6.29
CA ASP A 89 -8.38 -16.18 -7.66
C ASP A 89 -9.22 -17.40 -8.05
N ILE A 90 -9.30 -18.40 -7.17
CA ILE A 90 -10.14 -19.59 -7.38
C ILE A 90 -11.60 -19.20 -7.55
N ASN A 91 -12.12 -18.29 -6.72
CA ASN A 91 -13.52 -17.86 -6.80
C ASN A 91 -13.82 -17.15 -8.13
N LEU A 92 -12.92 -16.28 -8.62
CA LEU A 92 -13.06 -15.64 -9.92
C LEU A 92 -13.11 -16.67 -11.07
N ARG A 93 -12.21 -17.64 -11.07
CA ARG A 93 -12.20 -18.73 -12.08
C ARG A 93 -13.44 -19.60 -12.00
N PHE A 94 -13.89 -19.91 -10.79
CA PHE A 94 -15.11 -20.65 -10.54
C PHE A 94 -16.33 -19.90 -11.10
N ASN A 95 -16.45 -18.60 -10.84
CA ASN A 95 -17.56 -17.79 -11.36
C ASN A 95 -17.58 -17.74 -12.90
N ILE A 96 -16.42 -17.58 -13.56
CA ILE A 96 -16.34 -17.62 -15.03
C ILE A 96 -16.81 -18.97 -15.57
N THR A 97 -16.39 -20.06 -14.93
CA THR A 97 -16.78 -21.43 -15.31
C THR A 97 -18.26 -21.68 -15.09
N LEU A 98 -18.81 -21.19 -13.97
CA LEU A 98 -20.23 -21.29 -13.66
C LEU A 98 -21.07 -20.52 -14.68
N ILE A 99 -20.67 -19.30 -15.05
CA ILE A 99 -21.33 -18.52 -16.09
C ILE A 99 -21.30 -19.28 -17.43
N ASP A 100 -20.16 -19.86 -17.82
CA ASP A 100 -20.06 -20.66 -19.05
C ASP A 100 -21.00 -21.88 -19.04
N LEU A 101 -21.11 -22.59 -17.91
CA LEU A 101 -22.04 -23.70 -17.75
C LEU A 101 -23.50 -23.23 -17.83
N LEU A 102 -23.85 -22.13 -17.17
CA LEU A 102 -25.20 -21.56 -17.20
C LEU A 102 -25.59 -21.16 -18.62
N LEU A 103 -24.71 -20.47 -19.35
CA LEU A 103 -24.95 -20.08 -20.75
C LEU A 103 -25.14 -21.29 -21.67
N LYS A 104 -24.47 -22.42 -21.40
CA LYS A 104 -24.66 -23.67 -22.14
C LYS A 104 -26.00 -24.33 -21.83
N LEU A 105 -26.48 -24.24 -20.59
CA LEU A 105 -27.74 -24.82 -20.15
C LEU A 105 -28.96 -23.99 -20.57
N SER A 106 -28.83 -22.68 -20.60
CA SER A 106 -29.87 -21.72 -20.98
C SER A 106 -29.93 -21.45 -22.48
N LYS A 107 -29.43 -22.39 -23.28
CA LYS A 107 -29.45 -22.27 -24.73
C LYS A 107 -30.92 -22.17 -25.17
N ASP A 108 -31.23 -21.13 -25.94
CA ASP A 108 -32.57 -20.80 -26.46
C ASP A 108 -33.55 -20.13 -25.46
N THR A 109 -33.17 -19.88 -24.21
CA THR A 109 -34.00 -19.12 -23.23
C THR A 109 -33.50 -17.70 -22.94
N ILE A 110 -32.22 -17.42 -23.19
CA ILE A 110 -31.62 -16.09 -23.00
C ILE A 110 -31.69 -15.29 -24.30
N SER A 111 -32.02 -14.00 -24.20
CA SER A 111 -32.02 -13.11 -25.36
C SER A 111 -30.61 -12.88 -25.92
N GLU A 112 -30.49 -12.60 -27.22
CA GLU A 112 -29.18 -12.32 -27.82
C GLU A 112 -28.47 -11.13 -27.17
N GLU A 113 -29.23 -10.14 -26.69
CA GLU A 113 -28.70 -8.97 -26.00
C GLU A 113 -28.09 -9.35 -24.64
N GLU A 114 -28.82 -10.06 -23.78
CA GLU A 114 -28.32 -10.53 -22.49
C GLU A 114 -27.11 -11.45 -22.64
N LEU A 115 -27.13 -12.33 -23.65
CA LEU A 115 -26.00 -13.20 -23.98
C LEU A 115 -24.76 -12.38 -24.37
N SER A 116 -24.94 -11.35 -25.21
CA SER A 116 -23.87 -10.47 -25.65
C SER A 116 -23.27 -9.68 -24.48
N GLN A 117 -24.12 -9.11 -23.63
CA GLN A 117 -23.69 -8.38 -22.43
C GLN A 117 -22.92 -9.30 -21.46
N THR A 118 -23.43 -10.51 -21.21
CA THR A 118 -22.78 -11.48 -20.32
C THR A 118 -21.41 -11.90 -20.85
N LYS A 119 -21.29 -12.19 -22.16
CA LYS A 119 -20.01 -12.52 -22.80
C LYS A 119 -19.02 -11.36 -22.75
N LYS A 120 -19.50 -10.11 -22.90
CA LYS A 120 -18.64 -8.93 -22.80
C LYS A 120 -18.00 -8.83 -21.41
N ILE A 121 -18.78 -9.00 -20.35
CA ILE A 121 -18.27 -8.98 -18.96
C ILE A 121 -17.31 -10.14 -18.73
N GLN A 122 -17.68 -11.36 -19.15
CA GLN A 122 -16.84 -12.54 -19.01
C GLN A 122 -15.47 -12.33 -19.68
N ASN A 123 -15.45 -11.78 -20.90
CA ASN A 123 -14.23 -11.48 -21.63
C ASN A 123 -13.38 -10.40 -20.95
N GLU A 124 -14.00 -9.35 -20.41
CA GLU A 124 -13.29 -8.31 -19.66
C GLU A 124 -12.60 -8.87 -18.42
N VAL A 125 -13.28 -9.74 -17.66
CA VAL A 125 -12.68 -10.41 -16.50
C VAL A 125 -11.55 -11.36 -16.92
N ILE A 126 -11.73 -12.12 -18.01
CA ILE A 126 -10.68 -13.02 -18.54
C ILE A 126 -9.45 -12.22 -18.99
N ASP A 127 -9.65 -11.09 -19.66
CA ASP A 127 -8.56 -10.23 -20.12
C ASP A 127 -7.78 -9.65 -18.94
N LEU A 128 -8.49 -9.15 -17.92
CA LEU A 128 -7.89 -8.70 -16.67
C LEU A 128 -7.07 -9.81 -16.01
N ILE A 129 -7.60 -11.04 -15.90
CA ILE A 129 -6.86 -12.17 -15.30
C ILE A 129 -5.60 -12.52 -16.08
N LYS A 130 -5.62 -12.43 -17.41
CA LYS A 130 -4.47 -12.78 -18.27
C LYS A 130 -3.38 -11.72 -18.26
N ASN A 131 -3.76 -10.44 -18.26
CA ASN A 131 -2.83 -9.34 -18.48
C ASN A 131 -2.37 -8.68 -17.18
N ARG A 132 -3.10 -8.84 -16.07
CA ARG A 132 -2.68 -8.28 -14.78
C ARG A 132 -1.54 -9.08 -14.16
N SER A 133 -0.64 -8.37 -13.50
CA SER A 133 0.39 -8.93 -12.63
C SER A 133 0.27 -8.33 -11.24
N LEU A 134 0.62 -9.12 -10.21
CA LEU A 134 0.75 -8.63 -8.83
C LEU A 134 2.03 -7.81 -8.62
N THR A 135 2.87 -7.67 -9.65
CA THR A 135 4.06 -6.84 -9.61
C THR A 135 3.70 -5.36 -9.51
N TRP A 136 4.45 -4.61 -8.72
CA TRP A 136 4.26 -3.18 -8.50
C TRP A 136 4.29 -2.31 -9.77
N GLU A 137 4.89 -2.80 -10.87
CA GLU A 137 4.93 -2.12 -12.17
C GLU A 137 3.61 -2.21 -12.96
N SER A 138 2.70 -3.11 -12.57
CA SER A 138 1.40 -3.29 -13.21
C SER A 138 0.51 -2.07 -12.96
N LYS A 139 0.12 -1.37 -14.04
CA LYS A 139 -0.79 -0.22 -13.97
C LYS A 139 -2.25 -0.56 -14.21
N TYR A 140 -2.54 -1.81 -14.60
CA TYR A 140 -3.88 -2.25 -15.00
C TYR A 140 -4.96 -1.94 -13.96
N ASP A 141 -4.72 -2.26 -12.68
CA ASP A 141 -5.71 -2.03 -11.63
C ASP A 141 -5.93 -0.54 -11.33
N ILE A 142 -4.86 0.27 -11.37
CA ILE A 142 -4.95 1.72 -11.16
C ILE A 142 -5.66 2.38 -12.34
N GLU A 143 -5.39 1.95 -13.57
CA GLU A 143 -6.09 2.43 -14.76
C GLU A 143 -7.57 2.05 -14.75
N TYR A 144 -7.90 0.81 -14.37
CA TYR A 144 -9.28 0.38 -14.18
C TYR A 144 -10.00 1.24 -13.14
N ILE A 145 -9.40 1.45 -11.95
CA ILE A 145 -9.95 2.32 -10.92
C ILE A 145 -10.20 3.73 -11.46
N ASN A 146 -9.22 4.32 -12.15
CA ASN A 146 -9.31 5.68 -12.66
C ASN A 146 -10.38 5.82 -13.76
N ASN A 147 -10.51 4.82 -14.63
CA ASN A 147 -11.39 4.90 -15.79
C ASN A 147 -12.82 4.44 -15.51
N LYS A 148 -13.01 3.44 -14.63
CA LYS A 148 -14.29 2.76 -14.44
C LYS A 148 -14.93 2.97 -13.07
N ILE A 149 -14.14 3.28 -12.03
CA ILE A 149 -14.66 3.43 -10.66
C ILE A 149 -14.71 4.90 -10.23
N ARG A 150 -13.63 5.65 -10.45
CA ARG A 150 -13.53 7.06 -10.02
C ARG A 150 -14.33 8.01 -10.90
N LYS A 151 -14.44 7.70 -12.19
CA LYS A 151 -15.38 8.38 -13.10
C LYS A 151 -16.77 7.78 -12.88
N LYS A 152 -17.83 8.57 -13.08
CA LYS A 152 -19.20 8.06 -13.06
C LYS A 152 -19.27 6.86 -14.00
N SER A 153 -19.54 5.70 -13.42
CA SER A 153 -19.55 4.45 -14.16
C SER A 153 -20.75 4.43 -15.10
N ASP A 154 -20.53 4.05 -16.36
CA ASP A 154 -21.61 3.76 -17.32
C ASP A 154 -22.28 2.39 -17.01
N PHE A 155 -21.76 1.68 -16.01
CA PHE A 155 -22.32 0.42 -15.52
C PHE A 155 -23.55 0.73 -14.67
N ILE A 156 -24.71 0.77 -15.31
CA ILE A 156 -26.03 0.79 -14.67
C ILE A 156 -26.47 -0.67 -14.57
N ILE A 157 -26.72 -1.15 -13.35
CA ILE A 157 -27.52 -2.35 -13.10
C ILE A 157 -28.99 -1.96 -13.26
#